data_AF-J2VN46-F1
#
_entry.id   AF-J2VN46-F1
#
_cell.length_a   1.000
_cell.length_b   1.000
_cell.length_c   1.000
_cell.angle_alpha   90.00
_cell.angle_beta   90.00
_cell.angle_gamma   90.00
#
_symmetry.space_group_name_H-M   'P 1'
#
loop_
_entity.id
_entity.type
_entity.pdbx_description
1 polymer ?
#
loop_
_entity_poly.entity_id
_entity_poly.type
_entity_poly.pdbx_seq_one_letter_code
_entity_poly.pdbx_strand_id
1 'polypeptide(L)'
;MTLARSCLAILAVVISVAGTPARAMVCMDKSMTLDEVAEAIGAQKSCESAMKLFQDCQLTASGDVQLGAAVEKTCEADFMPGLNTAQRQAYKREMRACDLKYRNKSGTMYLSFAAFCRAEVARRYSQRALKAAGQKAR
;
A
#
# COMPACT_ATOMS: atom_id res chain seq x y z
N MET A 1 -13.21 1.41 -72.12
CA MET A 1 -11.84 1.06 -71.67
C MET A 1 -11.81 1.12 -70.15
N THR A 2 -11.35 0.02 -69.55
CA THR A 2 -10.74 -0.13 -68.20
C THR A 2 -11.54 0.16 -66.92
N LEU A 3 -11.97 -0.95 -66.31
CA LEU A 3 -11.96 -1.25 -64.87
C LEU A 3 -10.67 -0.80 -64.16
N ALA A 4 -10.79 -0.39 -62.88
CA ALA A 4 -9.84 -0.52 -61.74
C ALA A 4 -9.96 0.73 -60.84
N ARG A 5 -9.86 0.71 -59.52
CA ARG A 5 -9.58 -0.31 -58.51
C ARG A 5 -9.96 0.33 -57.16
N SER A 6 -10.50 -0.48 -56.27
CA SER A 6 -10.69 -0.19 -54.85
C SER A 6 -9.46 0.42 -54.18
N CYS A 7 -9.64 1.35 -53.25
CA CYS A 7 -8.81 1.49 -52.06
C CYS A 7 -9.61 2.17 -50.93
N LEU A 8 -10.16 1.33 -50.06
CA LEU A 8 -10.55 1.71 -48.70
C LEU A 8 -9.31 2.24 -47.97
N ALA A 9 -9.40 3.42 -47.37
CA ALA A 9 -8.44 3.87 -46.38
C ALA A 9 -9.19 4.32 -45.12
N ILE A 10 -9.59 3.35 -44.31
CA ILE A 10 -10.00 3.58 -42.92
C ILE A 10 -8.70 3.76 -42.14
N LEU A 11 -8.31 5.00 -41.86
CA LEU A 11 -7.21 5.29 -40.93
C LEU A 11 -7.66 4.92 -39.52
N ALA A 12 -7.23 3.74 -39.05
CA ALA A 12 -7.35 3.35 -37.66
C ALA A 12 -6.45 4.26 -36.81
N VAL A 13 -7.07 5.14 -36.01
CA VAL A 13 -6.38 5.90 -34.97
C VAL A 13 -5.96 4.92 -33.89
N VAL A 14 -4.66 4.60 -33.85
CA VAL A 14 -4.06 3.80 -32.78
C VAL A 14 -4.11 4.64 -31.50
N ILE A 15 -4.95 4.23 -30.55
CA ILE A 15 -5.00 4.82 -29.21
C ILE A 15 -3.71 4.41 -28.49
N SER A 16 -2.74 5.32 -28.43
CA SER A 16 -1.56 5.15 -27.58
C SER A 16 -2.01 5.15 -26.12
N VAL A 17 -1.86 4.02 -25.43
CA VAL A 17 -2.02 3.95 -23.98
C VAL A 17 -0.95 4.85 -23.37
N ALA A 18 -1.36 6.01 -22.86
CA ALA A 18 -0.50 6.86 -22.04
C ALA A 18 -0.25 6.13 -20.71
N GLY A 19 0.78 5.28 -20.67
CA GLY A 19 1.34 4.81 -19.41
C GLY A 19 1.90 6.03 -18.69
N THR A 20 1.29 6.42 -17.57
CA THR A 20 1.92 7.37 -16.66
C THR A 20 3.30 6.83 -16.29
N PRO A 21 4.40 7.58 -16.52
CA PRO A 21 5.72 7.08 -16.18
C PRO A 21 5.76 6.74 -14.69
N ALA A 22 6.17 5.52 -14.35
CA ALA A 22 6.49 5.16 -12.98
C ALA A 22 7.63 6.09 -12.54
N ARG A 23 7.30 7.08 -11.71
CA ARG A 23 8.32 8.00 -11.20
C ARG A 23 9.17 7.23 -10.21
N ALA A 24 10.47 7.18 -10.46
CA ALA A 24 11.41 6.68 -9.47
C ALA A 24 11.43 7.62 -8.26
N MET A 25 11.42 7.02 -7.08
CA MET A 25 11.60 7.66 -5.79
C MET A 25 12.95 7.21 -5.21
N VAL A 26 13.55 8.04 -4.36
CA VAL A 26 14.76 7.65 -3.63
C VAL A 26 14.33 7.01 -2.31
N CYS A 27 14.69 5.75 -2.12
CA CYS A 27 14.47 4.97 -0.91
C CYS A 27 15.73 4.14 -0.65
N MET A 28 16.21 4.09 0.59
CA MET A 28 17.47 3.40 0.92
C MET A 28 18.66 3.83 0.03
N ASP A 29 18.76 5.14 -0.24
CA ASP A 29 19.77 5.75 -1.12
C ASP A 29 19.78 5.21 -2.57
N LYS A 30 18.69 4.56 -3.00
CA LYS A 30 18.53 3.99 -4.34
C LYS A 30 17.32 4.58 -5.04
N SER A 31 17.45 4.76 -6.36
CA SER A 31 16.33 5.05 -7.24
C SER A 31 15.50 3.78 -7.39
N MET A 32 14.29 3.77 -6.85
CA MET A 32 13.35 2.66 -6.87
C MET A 32 11.99 3.12 -7.37
N THR A 33 11.24 2.25 -8.02
CA THR A 33 9.82 2.45 -8.29
C THR A 33 9.01 2.27 -7.00
N LEU A 34 7.78 2.80 -6.99
CA LEU A 34 6.87 2.63 -5.87
C LEU A 34 6.61 1.14 -5.56
N ASP A 35 6.49 0.31 -6.60
CA ASP A 35 6.28 -1.13 -6.48
C ASP A 35 7.47 -1.83 -5.83
N GLU A 36 8.70 -1.52 -6.26
CA GLU A 36 9.92 -2.08 -5.66
C GLU A 36 10.05 -1.71 -4.17
N VAL A 37 9.66 -0.51 -3.77
CA VAL A 37 9.64 -0.12 -2.34
C VAL A 37 8.56 -0.89 -1.59
N ALA A 38 7.36 -1.04 -2.15
CA ALA A 38 6.29 -1.83 -1.54
C ALA A 38 6.69 -3.31 -1.37
N GLU A 39 7.37 -3.90 -2.36
CA GLU A 39 7.93 -5.24 -2.30
C GLU A 39 9.01 -5.35 -1.21
N ALA A 40 9.92 -4.38 -1.12
CA ALA A 40 10.95 -4.35 -0.09
C ALA A 40 10.38 -4.24 1.34
N ILE A 41 9.26 -3.51 1.51
CA ILE A 41 8.50 -3.47 2.77
C ILE A 41 7.85 -4.83 3.05
N GLY A 42 7.19 -5.41 2.05
CA GLY A 42 6.52 -6.72 2.18
C GLY A 42 7.49 -7.89 2.44
N ALA A 43 8.76 -7.75 2.05
CA ALA A 43 9.81 -8.74 2.26
C ALA A 43 10.44 -8.67 3.67
N GLN A 44 10.10 -7.67 4.49
CA GLN A 44 10.64 -7.56 5.85
C GLN A 44 10.17 -8.73 6.73
N LYS A 45 11.07 -9.21 7.60
CA LYS A 45 10.81 -10.35 8.49
C LYS A 45 9.94 -10.00 9.71
N SER A 46 9.70 -8.72 9.96
CA SER A 46 8.91 -8.27 11.11
C SER A 46 8.10 -7.02 10.77
N CYS A 47 6.98 -6.87 11.47
CA CYS A 47 6.15 -5.66 11.40
C CYS A 47 6.93 -4.38 11.72
N GLU A 48 7.80 -4.38 12.73
CA GLU A 48 8.59 -3.19 13.09
C GLU A 48 9.59 -2.82 12.00
N SER A 49 10.24 -3.81 11.37
CA SER A 49 11.15 -3.56 10.24
C SER A 49 10.39 -3.03 9.02
N ALA A 50 9.19 -3.56 8.74
CA ALA A 50 8.32 -3.06 7.68
C ALA A 50 7.89 -1.60 7.94
N MET A 51 7.45 -1.29 9.17
CA MET A 51 7.06 0.05 9.55
C MET A 51 8.22 1.04 9.45
N LYS A 52 9.42 0.63 9.89
CA LYS A 52 10.61 1.47 9.81
C LYS A 52 10.95 1.80 8.35
N LEU A 53 10.96 0.80 7.46
CA LEU A 53 11.24 1.04 6.04
C LEU A 53 10.18 1.96 5.40
N PHE A 54 8.90 1.80 5.77
CA PHE A 54 7.85 2.71 5.31
C PHE A 54 8.08 4.16 5.77
N GLN A 55 8.46 4.37 7.03
CA GLN A 55 8.79 5.70 7.56
C GLN A 55 9.99 6.33 6.84
N ASP A 56 11.02 5.52 6.61
CA ASP A 56 12.27 5.96 5.95
C ASP A 56 12.05 6.29 4.45
N CYS A 57 11.05 5.67 3.81
CA CYS A 57 10.77 5.82 2.37
C CYS A 57 9.45 6.54 2.04
N GLN A 58 8.84 7.21 3.00
CA GLN A 58 7.54 7.86 2.78
C GLN A 58 7.59 8.98 1.72
N LEU A 59 6.48 9.14 1.01
CA LEU A 59 6.32 10.14 -0.05
C LEU A 59 5.57 11.39 0.41
N THR A 60 4.88 11.32 1.57
CA THR A 60 3.89 12.33 2.01
C THR A 60 2.81 12.56 0.94
N ALA A 61 2.44 11.50 0.23
CA ALA A 61 1.55 11.55 -0.93
C ALA A 61 0.77 10.25 -1.11
N SER A 62 -0.01 10.14 -2.20
CA SER A 62 -0.88 9.01 -2.45
C SER A 62 -0.14 7.68 -2.63
N GLY A 63 1.14 7.69 -2.97
CA GLY A 63 1.94 6.45 -3.04
C GLY A 63 2.08 5.74 -1.69
N ASP A 64 1.99 6.49 -0.58
CA ASP A 64 2.03 5.91 0.77
C ASP A 64 0.85 4.98 1.05
N VAL A 65 -0.25 5.07 0.28
CA VAL A 65 -1.37 4.12 0.36
C VAL A 65 -0.89 2.70 0.03
N GLN A 66 -0.05 2.54 -0.99
CA GLN A 66 0.49 1.25 -1.37
C GLN A 66 1.56 0.77 -0.39
N LEU A 67 2.47 1.68 0.02
CA LEU A 67 3.51 1.34 1.00
C LEU A 67 2.91 0.94 2.35
N GLY A 68 1.92 1.69 2.82
CA GLY A 68 1.18 1.39 4.05
C GLY A 68 0.44 0.06 3.98
N ALA A 69 -0.18 -0.29 2.84
CA ALA A 69 -0.82 -1.58 2.65
C ALA A 69 0.17 -2.76 2.71
N ALA A 70 1.41 -2.57 2.25
CA ALA A 70 2.47 -3.56 2.41
C ALA A 70 2.83 -3.75 3.90
N VAL A 71 2.92 -2.67 4.69
CA VAL A 71 3.10 -2.76 6.15
C VAL A 71 1.93 -3.48 6.82
N GLU A 72 0.68 -3.09 6.48
CA GLU A 72 -0.54 -3.72 7.01
C GLU A 72 -0.48 -5.24 6.84
N LYS A 73 -0.19 -5.72 5.62
CA LYS A 73 -0.09 -7.16 5.32
C LYS A 73 1.00 -7.86 6.14
N THR A 74 2.18 -7.26 6.26
CA THR A 74 3.29 -7.83 7.04
C THR A 74 2.92 -7.93 8.53
N CYS A 75 2.33 -6.86 9.10
CA CYS A 75 1.92 -6.84 10.50
C CYS A 75 0.73 -7.77 10.78
N GLU A 76 -0.22 -7.88 9.85
CA GLU A 76 -1.38 -8.76 9.96
C GLU A 76 -1.01 -10.24 10.10
N ALA A 77 0.11 -10.67 9.53
CA ALA A 77 0.59 -12.04 9.66
C ALA A 77 0.80 -12.48 11.13
N ASP A 78 1.14 -11.55 12.02
CA ASP A 78 1.41 -11.84 13.44
C ASP A 78 0.15 -12.13 14.24
N PHE A 79 -1.01 -11.58 13.85
CA PHE A 79 -2.21 -11.59 14.70
C PHE A 79 -3.47 -12.09 14.01
N MET A 80 -3.61 -11.89 12.69
CA MET A 80 -4.83 -12.25 11.96
C MET A 80 -5.20 -13.72 12.08
N PRO A 81 -4.28 -14.70 12.07
CA PRO A 81 -4.65 -16.11 12.26
C PRO A 81 -5.32 -16.39 13.62
N GLY A 82 -4.93 -15.65 14.66
CA GLY A 82 -5.41 -15.86 16.03
C GLY A 82 -6.68 -15.10 16.40
N LEU A 83 -7.20 -14.22 15.53
CA LEU A 83 -8.37 -13.40 15.85
C LEU A 83 -9.69 -14.15 15.63
N ASN A 84 -10.59 -14.04 16.62
CA ASN A 84 -12.01 -14.37 16.47
C ASN A 84 -12.78 -13.27 15.71
N THR A 85 -14.05 -13.53 15.39
CA THR A 85 -14.91 -12.59 14.61
C THR A 85 -15.03 -11.21 15.26
N ALA A 86 -15.22 -11.15 16.58
CA ALA A 86 -15.38 -9.88 17.29
C ALA A 86 -14.08 -9.05 17.25
N GLN A 87 -12.93 -9.71 17.40
CA GLN A 87 -11.61 -9.07 17.33
C GLN A 87 -11.28 -8.59 15.91
N ARG A 88 -11.59 -9.39 14.88
CA ARG A 88 -11.45 -8.96 13.47
C ARG A 88 -12.32 -7.74 13.18
N GLN A 89 -13.54 -7.71 13.70
CA GLN A 89 -14.43 -6.56 13.55
C GLN A 89 -13.91 -5.34 14.30
N ALA A 90 -13.33 -5.51 15.49
CA ALA A 90 -12.68 -4.42 16.21
C ALA A 90 -11.53 -3.81 15.41
N TYR A 91 -10.63 -4.66 14.88
CA TYR A 91 -9.54 -4.22 14.00
C TYR A 91 -10.07 -3.43 12.79
N LYS A 92 -11.04 -3.99 12.05
CA LYS A 92 -11.66 -3.30 10.90
C LYS A 92 -12.29 -1.95 11.26
N ARG A 93 -12.87 -1.82 12.45
CA ARG A 93 -13.43 -0.53 12.92
C ARG A 93 -12.33 0.50 13.18
N GLU A 94 -11.20 0.09 13.78
CA GLU A 94 -10.06 0.98 13.97
C GLU A 94 -9.46 1.43 12.63
N MET A 95 -9.32 0.51 11.66
CA MET A 95 -8.89 0.85 10.30
C MET A 95 -9.83 1.86 9.65
N ARG A 96 -11.15 1.63 9.74
CA ARG A 96 -12.16 2.56 9.23
C ARG A 96 -12.10 3.92 9.91
N ALA A 97 -11.76 3.99 11.20
CA ALA A 97 -11.62 5.26 11.91
C ALA A 97 -10.50 6.12 11.30
N CYS A 98 -9.40 5.50 10.85
CA CYS A 98 -8.34 6.20 10.10
C CYS A 98 -8.88 6.82 8.80
N ASP A 99 -9.63 6.06 8.01
CA ASP A 99 -10.21 6.54 6.75
C ASP A 99 -11.20 7.68 6.99
N LEU A 100 -12.09 7.54 7.99
CA LEU A 100 -13.11 8.54 8.31
C LEU A 100 -12.51 9.86 8.79
N LYS A 101 -11.35 9.83 9.46
CA LYS A 101 -10.65 11.02 9.94
C LYS A 101 -10.27 11.98 8.80
N TYR A 102 -9.92 11.44 7.64
CA TYR A 102 -9.40 12.22 6.51
C TYR A 102 -10.33 12.27 5.29
N ARG A 103 -11.48 11.59 5.31
CA ARG A 103 -12.42 11.43 4.18
C ARG A 103 -12.86 12.72 3.46
N ASN A 104 -12.94 13.84 4.19
CA ASN A 104 -13.42 15.13 3.68
C ASN A 104 -12.27 16.12 3.46
N LYS A 105 -11.02 15.65 3.49
CA LYS A 105 -9.84 16.47 3.24
C LYS A 105 -9.38 16.29 1.80
N SER A 106 -8.98 17.37 1.17
CA SER A 106 -8.48 17.38 -0.21
C SER A 106 -6.96 17.36 -0.24
N GLY A 107 -6.39 16.68 -1.22
CA GLY A 107 -4.94 16.59 -1.42
C GLY A 107 -4.36 15.24 -1.00
N THR A 108 -3.30 14.83 -1.70
CA THR A 108 -2.67 13.50 -1.56
C THR A 108 -1.97 13.31 -0.21
N MET A 109 -1.57 14.39 0.46
CA MET A 109 -1.01 14.37 1.80
C MET A 109 -1.97 13.68 2.81
N TYR A 110 -3.28 13.92 2.71
CA TYR A 110 -4.23 13.30 3.63
C TYR A 110 -4.47 11.81 3.34
N LEU A 111 -4.21 11.36 2.11
CA LEU A 111 -4.18 9.93 1.77
C LEU A 111 -2.98 9.26 2.46
N SER A 112 -1.82 9.90 2.44
CA SER A 112 -0.64 9.46 3.20
C SER A 112 -0.94 9.37 4.70
N PHE A 113 -1.57 10.39 5.28
CA PHE A 113 -1.91 10.38 6.70
C PHE A 113 -2.88 9.25 7.08
N ALA A 114 -3.83 8.90 6.19
CA ALA A 114 -4.70 7.75 6.39
C ALA A 114 -3.90 6.43 6.35
N ALA A 115 -3.00 6.28 5.37
CA ALA A 115 -2.14 5.11 5.24
C ALA A 115 -1.24 4.89 6.47
N PHE A 116 -0.60 5.95 6.98
CA PHE A 116 0.19 5.89 8.21
C PHE A 116 -0.64 5.52 9.44
N CYS A 117 -1.84 6.10 9.56
CA CYS A 117 -2.74 5.76 10.67
C CYS A 117 -3.08 4.26 10.67
N ARG A 118 -3.39 3.70 9.49
CA ARG A 118 -3.72 2.29 9.32
C ARG A 118 -2.53 1.38 9.61
N ALA A 119 -1.35 1.70 9.08
CA ALA A 119 -0.12 0.96 9.37
C ALA A 119 0.20 0.94 10.88
N GLU A 120 0.02 2.06 11.58
CA GLU A 120 0.18 2.13 13.05
C GLU A 120 -0.87 1.30 13.81
N VAL A 121 -2.12 1.23 13.33
CA VAL A 121 -3.13 0.32 13.91
C VAL A 121 -2.65 -1.12 13.78
N ALA A 122 -2.26 -1.56 12.58
CA ALA A 122 -1.75 -2.91 12.34
C ALA A 122 -0.52 -3.23 13.20
N ARG A 123 0.40 -2.27 13.32
CA ARG A 123 1.59 -2.37 14.18
C ARG A 123 1.25 -2.60 15.65
N ARG A 124 0.33 -1.83 16.21
CA ARG A 124 -0.11 -2.03 17.61
C ARG A 124 -0.74 -3.41 17.83
N TYR A 125 -1.48 -3.92 16.86
CA TYR A 125 -2.06 -5.27 16.94
C TYR A 125 -0.98 -6.36 16.89
N SER A 126 -0.01 -6.24 15.99
CA SER A 126 1.17 -7.11 15.94
C SER A 126 1.92 -7.13 17.28
N GLN A 127 2.28 -5.95 17.82
CA GLN A 127 2.96 -5.83 19.11
C GLN A 127 2.21 -6.51 20.26
N ARG A 128 0.89 -6.33 20.32
CA ARG A 128 0.04 -6.97 21.35
C ARG A 128 0.04 -8.50 21.20
N ALA A 129 -0.07 -9.00 19.98
CA ALA A 129 -0.08 -10.43 19.70
C ALA A 129 1.27 -11.09 20.04
N LEU A 130 2.38 -10.49 19.59
CA LEU A 130 3.73 -10.99 19.86
C LEU A 130 4.06 -10.95 21.36
N LYS A 131 3.66 -9.88 22.08
CA LYS A 131 3.80 -9.81 23.53
C LYS A 131 3.02 -10.93 24.24
N ALA A 132 1.78 -11.17 23.83
CA ALA A 132 0.96 -12.25 24.40
C ALA A 132 1.53 -13.65 24.09
N ALA A 133 2.12 -13.86 22.91
CA ALA A 133 2.78 -15.10 22.55
C ALA A 133 4.05 -15.34 23.38
N GLY A 134 4.90 -14.32 23.53
CA GLY A 134 6.12 -14.41 24.36
C GLY A 134 5.82 -14.65 25.83
N GLN A 135 4.70 -14.14 26.35
CA GLN A 135 4.25 -14.44 27.71
C GLN A 135 3.78 -15.89 27.89
N LYS A 136 3.23 -16.54 26.85
CA LYS A 136 2.79 -17.95 26.91
C LYS A 136 3.95 -18.94 26.76
N ALA A 137 5.05 -18.51 26.16
CA ALA A 137 6.24 -19.33 25.94
C ALA A 137 7.21 -19.33 27.14
N ARG A 138 6.97 -18.49 28.14
CA ARG A 138 7.73 -18.38 29.38
C ARG A 138 7.02 -19.12 30.51
#